data_AF-C6BPN0-F1
#
_entry.id   AF-C6BPN0-F1
#
_cell.length_a   1.000
_cell.length_b   1.000
_cell.length_c   1.000
_cell.angle_alpha   90.00
_cell.angle_beta   90.00
_cell.angle_gamma   90.00
#
_symmetry.space_group_name_H-M   'P 1'
#
loop_
_entity.id
_entity.type
_entity.pdbx_description
1 polymer ?
#
loop_
_entity_poly.entity_id
_entity_poly.type
_entity_poly.pdbx_seq_one_letter_code
_entity_poly.pdbx_strand_id
1 'polypeptide(L)'
;MEAPLSGFQTEVRRELRTPEEVAAERLATSPIGCLIAELRLYADGRKSDVSRGAETAALASLMVEKFGYGLSKAAAALGVGDSAILTAEVDRLVEEIDPEHRHHQQGRWDSRPAALTVTNPDGTCPRSV
;
A
#
# COMPACT_ATOMS: atom_id res chain seq x y z
N MET A 1 -43.16 -44.34 3.03
CA MET A 1 -43.49 -43.16 2.20
C MET A 1 -43.03 -41.96 3.00
N GLU A 2 -41.74 -41.62 2.90
CA GLU A 2 -41.14 -40.52 3.65
C GLU A 2 -41.55 -39.19 3.05
N ALA A 3 -41.94 -38.25 3.91
CA ALA A 3 -42.31 -36.90 3.54
C ALA A 3 -41.07 -36.09 3.13
N PRO A 4 -41.15 -35.20 2.13
CA PRO A 4 -40.02 -34.39 1.72
C PRO A 4 -39.77 -33.30 2.77
N LEU A 5 -38.52 -33.21 3.25
CA LEU A 5 -38.08 -32.13 4.12
C LEU A 5 -38.28 -30.80 3.39
N SER A 6 -39.10 -29.91 3.97
CA SER A 6 -39.42 -28.61 3.41
C SER A 6 -38.16 -27.75 3.30
N GLY A 7 -37.96 -27.15 2.13
CA GLY A 7 -36.82 -26.32 1.75
C GLY A 7 -36.70 -25.01 2.54
N PHE A 8 -36.25 -25.13 3.79
CA PHE A 8 -35.76 -24.03 4.62
C PHE A 8 -34.44 -24.39 5.30
N GLN A 9 -33.65 -25.26 4.67
CA GLN A 9 -32.24 -25.41 5.03
C GLN A 9 -31.44 -24.60 4.03
N THR A 10 -31.38 -23.29 4.27
CA THR A 10 -30.23 -22.51 3.82
C THR A 10 -29.01 -23.31 4.26
N GLU A 11 -28.19 -23.76 3.32
CA GLU A 11 -26.95 -24.47 3.62
C GLU A 11 -26.12 -23.61 4.58
N VAL A 12 -26.24 -23.87 5.88
CA VAL A 12 -25.35 -23.32 6.88
C VAL A 12 -24.00 -23.93 6.52
N ARG A 13 -23.09 -23.12 5.97
CA ARG A 13 -21.74 -23.55 5.59
C ARG A 13 -21.22 -24.53 6.65
N ARG A 14 -21.02 -25.78 6.23
CA ARG A 14 -20.75 -26.92 7.13
C ARG A 14 -19.38 -26.84 7.81
N GLU A 15 -18.53 -25.93 7.35
CA GLU A 15 -17.17 -25.75 7.86
C GLU A 15 -17.11 -24.53 8.78
N LEU A 16 -16.68 -24.76 10.02
CA LEU A 16 -16.37 -23.71 10.97
C LEU A 16 -15.19 -22.91 10.42
N ARG A 17 -15.39 -21.60 10.21
CA ARG A 17 -14.29 -20.70 9.83
C ARG A 17 -13.17 -20.75 10.86
N THR A 18 -11.93 -20.75 10.40
CA THR A 18 -10.78 -20.66 11.30
C THR A 18 -10.71 -19.26 11.95
N PRO A 19 -10.05 -19.11 13.11
CA PRO A 19 -9.83 -17.78 13.70
C PRO A 19 -9.13 -16.80 12.74
N GLU A 20 -8.24 -17.31 11.88
CA GLU A 20 -7.53 -16.53 10.87
C GLU A 20 -8.44 -16.03 9.77
N GLU A 21 -9.35 -16.86 9.27
CA GLU A 21 -10.35 -16.46 8.27
C GLU A 21 -11.28 -15.37 8.82
N VAL A 22 -11.71 -15.52 10.07
CA VAL A 22 -12.53 -14.49 10.74
C VAL A 22 -11.75 -13.18 10.92
N ALA A 23 -10.46 -13.26 11.28
CA ALA A 23 -9.61 -12.08 11.40
C ALA A 23 -9.37 -11.39 10.04
N ALA A 24 -9.14 -12.18 8.98
CA ALA A 24 -8.96 -11.68 7.61
C ALA A 24 -10.23 -10.99 7.09
N GLU A 25 -11.40 -11.57 7.32
CA GLU A 25 -12.69 -10.96 6.94
C GLU A 25 -12.96 -9.67 7.72
N ARG A 26 -12.63 -9.63 9.02
CA ARG A 26 -12.71 -8.41 9.84
C ARG A 26 -11.76 -7.33 9.32
N LEU A 27 -10.53 -7.69 8.97
CA LEU A 27 -9.60 -6.75 8.38
C LEU A 27 -10.14 -6.24 7.05
N ALA A 28 -10.58 -7.13 6.14
CA ALA A 28 -11.11 -6.77 4.83
C ALA A 28 -12.32 -5.83 4.88
N THR A 29 -13.15 -5.94 5.93
CA THR A 29 -14.33 -5.07 6.14
C THR A 29 -14.06 -3.84 7.01
N SER A 30 -12.86 -3.73 7.58
CA SER A 30 -12.46 -2.57 8.38
C SER A 30 -12.09 -1.37 7.50
N PRO A 31 -12.13 -0.13 8.04
CA PRO A 31 -11.68 1.05 7.31
C PRO A 31 -10.24 0.93 6.78
N ILE A 32 -9.32 0.33 7.57
CA ILE A 32 -7.93 0.16 7.14
C ILE A 32 -7.82 -0.88 6.00
N GLY A 33 -8.63 -1.94 6.03
CA GLY A 33 -8.71 -2.91 4.94
C GLY A 33 -9.20 -2.30 3.63
N CYS A 34 -10.19 -1.41 3.70
CA CYS A 34 -10.66 -0.66 2.53
C CYS A 34 -9.54 0.22 1.93
N LEU A 35 -8.75 0.90 2.78
CA LEU A 35 -7.61 1.70 2.31
C LEU A 35 -6.51 0.84 1.69
N ILE A 36 -6.24 -0.35 2.24
CA ILE A 36 -5.31 -1.33 1.67
C ILE A 36 -5.81 -1.84 0.31
N ALA A 37 -7.11 -2.12 0.17
CA ALA A 37 -7.69 -2.54 -1.10
C ALA A 37 -7.54 -1.46 -2.18
N GLU A 38 -7.77 -0.19 -1.82
CA GLU A 38 -7.59 0.95 -2.72
C GLU A 38 -6.12 1.13 -3.13
N LEU A 39 -5.20 1.02 -2.18
CA LEU A 39 -3.75 1.05 -2.44
C LEU A 39 -3.32 -0.05 -3.43
N ARG A 40 -3.82 -1.28 -3.25
CA ARG A 40 -3.53 -2.41 -4.14
C ARG A 40 -4.06 -2.16 -5.55
N LEU A 41 -5.30 -1.71 -5.67
CA LEU A 41 -5.90 -1.38 -6.97
C LEU A 41 -5.09 -0.32 -7.72
N TYR A 42 -4.66 0.73 -7.01
CA TYR A 42 -3.80 1.76 -7.56
C TYR A 42 -2.43 1.20 -8.00
N ALA A 43 -1.80 0.37 -7.17
CA ALA A 43 -0.53 -0.27 -7.47
C ALA A 43 -0.61 -1.23 -8.67
N ASP A 44 -1.70 -1.99 -8.81
CA ASP A 44 -1.90 -2.91 -9.94
C ASP A 44 -2.01 -2.16 -11.27
N GLY A 45 -2.68 -1.00 -11.29
CA GLY A 45 -2.67 -0.11 -12.45
C GLY A 45 -1.26 0.33 -12.84
N ARG A 46 -0.44 0.71 -11.86
CA ARG A 46 0.96 1.11 -12.08
C ARG A 46 1.83 -0.05 -12.56
N LYS A 47 1.67 -1.25 -11.98
CA LYS A 47 2.34 -2.47 -12.45
C LYS A 47 1.99 -2.77 -13.92
N SER A 48 0.72 -2.59 -14.29
CA SER A 48 0.28 -2.72 -15.68
C SER A 48 0.91 -1.67 -16.59
N ASP A 49 1.11 -0.44 -16.12
CA ASP A 49 1.76 0.63 -16.87
C ASP A 49 3.26 0.37 -17.07
N VAL A 50 3.92 -0.19 -16.06
CA VAL A 50 5.32 -0.64 -16.15
C VAL A 50 5.45 -1.81 -17.14
N SER A 51 4.59 -2.83 -17.04
CA SER A 51 4.69 -4.02 -17.89
C SER A 51 4.46 -3.73 -19.37
N ARG A 52 3.63 -2.72 -19.70
CA ARG A 52 3.41 -2.24 -21.07
C ARG A 52 4.39 -1.15 -21.52
N GLY A 53 5.36 -0.78 -20.68
CA GLY A 53 6.40 0.22 -20.98
C GLY A 53 5.93 1.68 -21.01
N ALA A 54 4.74 1.97 -20.48
CA ALA A 54 4.22 3.33 -20.41
C ALA A 54 4.82 4.14 -19.24
N GLU A 55 5.34 3.45 -18.23
CA GLU A 55 5.95 4.03 -17.04
C GLU A 55 7.22 3.25 -16.63
N THR A 56 8.16 3.91 -15.96
CA THR A 56 9.32 3.23 -15.37
C THR A 56 8.98 2.70 -13.98
N ALA A 57 9.59 1.59 -13.57
CA ALA A 57 9.45 1.07 -12.20
C ALA A 57 9.77 2.14 -11.13
N ALA A 58 10.81 2.94 -11.36
CA ALA A 58 11.22 4.02 -10.47
C ALA A 58 10.17 5.11 -10.26
N LEU A 59 9.41 5.45 -11.32
CA LEU A 59 8.31 6.42 -11.22
C LEU A 59 7.07 5.79 -10.60
N ALA A 60 6.72 4.58 -11.04
CA ALA A 60 5.57 3.84 -10.52
C ALA A 60 5.67 3.61 -9.01
N SER A 61 6.83 3.15 -8.52
CA SER A 61 7.08 2.90 -7.10
C SER A 61 7.00 4.20 -6.28
N LEU A 62 7.54 5.31 -6.79
CA LEU A 62 7.40 6.64 -6.17
C LEU A 62 5.93 7.06 -6.09
N MET A 63 5.16 6.89 -7.16
CA MET A 63 3.75 7.27 -7.19
C MET A 63 2.93 6.45 -6.18
N VAL A 64 3.22 5.16 -6.03
CA VAL A 64 2.60 4.29 -5.01
C VAL A 64 3.02 4.70 -3.59
N GLU A 65 4.30 4.98 -3.35
CA GLU A 65 4.79 5.48 -2.06
C GLU A 65 4.05 6.77 -1.65
N LYS A 66 3.92 7.74 -2.57
CA LYS A 66 3.24 9.03 -2.27
C LYS A 66 1.74 8.87 -2.10
N PHE A 67 1.09 8.01 -2.89
CA PHE A 67 -0.32 7.70 -2.72
C PHE A 67 -0.58 7.08 -1.34
N GLY A 68 0.20 6.06 -0.97
CA GLY A 68 0.14 5.40 0.33
C GLY A 68 0.35 6.36 1.51
N TYR A 69 1.34 7.25 1.41
CA TYR A 69 1.55 8.29 2.43
C TYR A 69 0.36 9.26 2.57
N GLY A 70 -0.28 9.60 1.46
CA GLY A 70 -1.52 10.36 1.45
C GLY A 70 -2.67 9.64 2.15
N LEU A 71 -2.85 8.34 1.89
CA LEU A 71 -3.84 7.50 2.57
C LEU A 71 -3.58 7.43 4.08
N SER A 72 -2.33 7.24 4.50
CA SER A 72 -1.96 7.23 5.93
C SER A 72 -2.28 8.55 6.62
N LYS A 73 -2.04 9.68 5.96
CA LYS A 73 -2.43 11.01 6.48
C LYS A 73 -3.94 11.16 6.60
N ALA A 74 -4.69 10.72 5.60
CA ALA A 74 -6.16 10.76 5.63
C ALA A 74 -6.72 9.87 6.74
N ALA A 75 -6.19 8.65 6.90
CA ALA A 75 -6.55 7.72 7.96
C ALA A 75 -6.34 8.35 9.34
N ALA A 76 -5.17 8.96 9.58
CA ALA A 76 -4.86 9.66 10.82
C ALA A 76 -5.82 10.84 11.07
N ALA A 77 -6.12 11.65 10.05
CA ALA A 77 -7.03 12.78 10.17
C ALA A 77 -8.47 12.37 10.49
N LEU A 78 -8.88 11.17 10.06
CA LEU A 78 -10.20 10.60 10.30
C LEU A 78 -10.27 9.72 11.57
N GLY A 79 -9.17 9.60 12.31
CA GLY A 79 -9.11 8.75 13.51
C GLY A 79 -9.16 7.25 13.22
N VAL A 80 -8.84 6.84 11.99
CA VAL A 80 -8.67 5.42 11.64
C VAL A 80 -7.35 4.95 12.23
N GLY A 81 -7.42 4.13 13.28
CA GLY A 81 -6.26 3.56 13.96
C GLY A 81 -5.51 2.51 13.12
N ASP A 82 -4.36 2.08 13.65
CA ASP A 82 -3.54 0.97 13.13
C ASP A 82 -2.99 1.16 11.70
N SER A 83 -2.42 2.35 11.44
CA SER A 83 -1.75 2.67 10.16
C SER A 83 -0.50 1.82 9.89
N ALA A 84 -0.02 1.04 10.85
CA ALA A 84 1.17 0.21 10.70
C ALA A 84 0.98 -0.85 9.60
N ILE A 85 -0.21 -1.46 9.52
CA ILE A 85 -0.53 -2.46 8.49
C ILE A 85 -0.56 -1.80 7.10
N LEU A 86 -1.14 -0.60 6.99
CA LEU A 86 -1.13 0.15 5.73
C LEU A 86 0.29 0.53 5.31
N THR A 87 1.13 1.02 6.23
CA THR A 87 2.54 1.32 5.95
C THR A 87 3.30 0.09 5.46
N ALA A 88 3.15 -1.05 6.14
CA ALA A 88 3.80 -2.29 5.73
C ALA A 88 3.37 -2.74 4.33
N GLU A 89 2.10 -2.53 3.97
CA GLU A 89 1.61 -2.84 2.64
C GLU A 89 2.14 -1.87 1.57
N VAL A 90 2.31 -0.59 1.90
CA VAL A 90 2.99 0.38 1.02
C VAL A 90 4.42 -0.07 0.75
N ASP A 91 5.19 -0.38 1.79
CA ASP A 91 6.58 -0.80 1.67
C ASP A 91 6.69 -2.06 0.79
N ARG A 92 5.82 -3.06 1.04
CA ARG A 92 5.75 -4.29 0.25
C ARG A 92 5.48 -4.01 -1.23
N LEU A 93 4.49 -3.17 -1.55
CA LEU A 93 4.11 -2.87 -2.93
C LEU A 93 5.18 -2.04 -3.65
N VAL A 94 5.84 -1.12 -2.95
CA VAL A 94 6.93 -0.30 -3.48
C VAL A 94 8.11 -1.19 -3.87
N GLU A 95 8.53 -2.10 -3.00
CA GLU A 95 9.61 -3.04 -3.25
C GLU A 95 9.25 -4.06 -4.35
N GLU A 96 7.98 -4.49 -4.41
CA GLU A 96 7.49 -5.37 -5.47
C GLU A 96 7.56 -4.70 -6.86
N ILE A 97 7.22 -3.41 -6.96
CA ILE A 97 7.28 -2.66 -8.22
C ILE A 97 8.71 -2.33 -8.61
N ASP A 98 9.54 -1.96 -7.63
CA ASP A 98 10.90 -1.47 -7.83
C ASP A 98 11.83 -1.98 -6.72
N PRO A 99 12.52 -3.10 -6.93
CA PRO A 99 13.49 -3.63 -5.97
C PRO A 99 14.63 -2.63 -5.66
N GLU A 100 14.92 -1.72 -6.60
CA GLU A 100 15.94 -0.68 -6.47
C GLU A 100 15.37 0.65 -5.93
N HIS A 101 14.16 0.65 -5.36
CA HIS A 101 13.47 1.87 -4.94
C HIS A 101 14.32 2.77 -4.04
N ARG A 102 15.10 2.18 -3.11
CA ARG A 102 16.00 2.94 -2.22
C ARG A 102 17.10 3.64 -2.99
N HIS A 103 17.70 2.99 -3.98
CA HIS A 103 18.71 3.59 -4.85
C HIS A 103 18.09 4.70 -5.71
N HIS A 104 16.92 4.47 -6.30
CA HIS A 104 16.20 5.50 -7.06
C HIS A 104 15.77 6.70 -6.20
N GLN A 105 15.42 6.47 -4.93
CA GLN A 105 15.11 7.53 -3.97
C GLN A 105 16.33 8.39 -3.67
N GLN A 106 17.50 7.77 -3.46
CA GLN A 106 18.75 8.48 -3.26
C GLN A 106 19.12 9.30 -4.51
N GLY A 107 19.04 8.70 -5.70
CA GLY A 107 19.33 9.41 -6.95
C GLY A 107 18.45 10.64 -7.17
N ARG A 108 17.17 10.61 -6.75
CA ARG A 108 16.30 11.79 -6.78
C ARG A 108 16.80 12.90 -5.87
N TRP A 109 17.26 12.58 -4.67
CA TRP A 109 17.85 13.58 -3.76
C TRP A 109 19.14 14.15 -4.32
N ASP A 110 20.02 13.30 -4.84
CA ASP A 110 21.31 13.71 -5.39
C ASP A 110 21.17 14.57 -6.64
N SER A 111 20.12 14.34 -7.44
CA SER A 111 19.84 15.12 -8.65
C SER A 111 19.50 16.59 -8.40
N ARG A 112 19.21 16.98 -7.14
CA ARG A 112 18.86 18.35 -6.72
C ARG A 112 17.91 19.06 -7.70
N PRO A 113 16.75 18.46 -8.05
CA PRO A 113 15.92 18.95 -9.15
C PRO A 113 15.30 20.33 -8.87
N ALA A 114 15.24 20.74 -7.60
CA ALA A 114 14.76 22.05 -7.16
C ALA A 114 15.89 23.04 -6.81
N ALA A 115 17.16 22.70 -7.07
CA ALA A 115 18.35 23.51 -6.73
C ALA A 115 18.41 23.99 -5.26
N LEU A 116 17.83 23.22 -4.33
CA LEU A 116 17.87 23.53 -2.91
C LEU A 116 19.25 23.18 -2.34
N THR A 117 19.96 24.19 -1.87
CA THR A 117 21.20 24.01 -1.12
C THR A 117 20.86 23.99 0.36
N VAL A 118 20.93 22.82 0.99
CA VAL A 118 20.92 22.76 2.46
C VAL A 118 22.30 23.15 2.93
N THR A 119 22.43 24.33 3.55
CA THR A 119 23.64 24.78 4.24
C THR A 119 23.45 24.66 5.74
N ASN A 120 24.51 24.26 6.43
CA ASN A 120 24.66 24.44 7.86
C ASN A 120 24.57 25.94 8.22
N PRO A 121 24.34 26.27 9.52
CA PRO A 121 24.30 27.67 9.97
C PRO A 121 25.57 28.47 9.68
N ASP A 122 26.71 27.79 9.46
CA ASP A 122 28.01 28.36 9.10
C ASP A 122 28.21 28.50 7.57
N GLY A 123 27.19 28.19 6.76
CA GLY A 123 27.23 28.30 5.30
C GLY A 123 27.87 27.09 4.59
N THR A 124 28.27 26.05 5.32
CA THR A 124 28.86 24.84 4.72
C THR A 124 27.78 23.85 4.26
N CYS A 125 27.99 23.13 3.16
CA CYS A 125 27.10 22.01 2.79
C CYS A 125 27.39 20.79 3.68
N PRO A 126 26.36 20.11 4.23
CA PRO A 126 26.57 18.86 4.95
C PRO A 126 26.96 17.77 3.94
N ARG A 127 28.27 17.58 3.81
CA ARG A 127 29.03 16.51 3.14
C ARG A 127 28.44 15.90 1.87
N SER A 128 29.10 16.24 0.76
CA SER A 128 29.41 15.31 -0.31
C SER A 128 30.11 14.08 0.28
N VAL A 129 29.55 12.89 0.06
CA VAL A 129 30.26 11.62 0.10
C VAL A 129 30.03 10.95 -1.25
#